data_AF-A0A9P4LLZ7-F1
#
_entry.id   AF-A0A9P4LLZ7-F1
#
_cell.length_a   1.000
_cell.length_b   1.000
_cell.length_c   1.000
_cell.angle_alpha   90.00
_cell.angle_beta   90.00
_cell.angle_gamma   90.00
#
_symmetry.space_group_name_H-M   'P 1'
#
loop_
_entity.id
_entity.type
_entity.pdbx_description
1 polymer ?
#
loop_
_entity_poly.entity_id
_entity_poly.type
_entity_poly.pdbx_seq_one_letter_code
_entity_poly.pdbx_strand_id
1 'polypeptide(L)'
;MKAAISYLLFARSTLALWPKPVSYENGDSVLFIPKNVLFNWYEAGAKNVGSIADQHPDQFMFATNSNLNLDGQSDATLKSRYTEPALDNGSYGTSSGGVTGDDIIDFVIRSAWTTIFKQNLYPWKFHPRNWSEPSPTGASSIAEVNIRLLSNDPRNVAKPLAGEVDESYTLTLDEQGKTTIAANSSVGVARGLTSFTQLFFKHSDGQHVYTPFAPVTIHDAPVFQHRGINLDVSRNYFSVSDIKRQIDALAFNKMNRFHLHVTDSQSWPLEIPALAELSAKGAYRPDLIYSVQDFTDIQRHAAIQGVEMITEIDMPGHTSSIHYSFPDLIAAFNIQPSWDTYAAEPPSGTLKLNSTDVYNFLETLFDDLLPRVAPYSSYFHTGGDEVNKNAYNLDDTVNSNDSAVLQPLMQKFVDRNHVQVRAAGLTPVVWEEMLLDWNVTLGSDVIVQSWQSDEAVASIVAKGHKALVGNYNYWYLDCGKGQWLNFDPSVSAGSWPYNDYCAPFHNWRLIYSYDPYAGVPEDKKHLVIGGEAHMWAEQTDPVNVDRMVWPRGSAVAEILWSGAKDEQGRNRSQIDAAPRLSEMRERLVLKGIGAEPIQMPYCTMEGTVCQLGFTGGT
;
A
#
# COMPACT_ATOMS: atom_id res chain seq x y z
N MET A 1 -2.67 -1.58 -58.25
CA MET A 1 -3.94 -1.18 -57.57
C MET A 1 -4.55 -2.45 -57.00
N LYS A 2 -4.69 -2.66 -55.69
CA LYS A 2 -4.96 -1.73 -54.60
C LYS A 2 -4.00 -2.01 -53.43
N ALA A 3 -3.39 -0.95 -52.91
CA ALA A 3 -2.79 -0.92 -51.60
C ALA A 3 -3.91 -1.03 -50.57
N ALA A 4 -3.89 -2.08 -49.74
CA ALA A 4 -4.59 -2.07 -48.46
C ALA A 4 -3.55 -1.64 -47.43
N ILE A 5 -3.43 -0.32 -47.25
CA ILE A 5 -2.76 0.28 -46.11
C ILE A 5 -3.64 -0.08 -44.92
N SER A 6 -3.31 -1.16 -44.24
CA SER A 6 -3.82 -1.38 -42.90
C SER A 6 -3.10 -0.35 -42.03
N TYR A 7 -3.76 0.77 -41.78
CA TYR A 7 -3.39 1.66 -40.70
C TYR A 7 -3.54 0.85 -39.41
N LEU A 8 -2.50 0.09 -39.04
CA LEU A 8 -2.22 -0.20 -37.65
C LEU A 8 -2.23 1.17 -36.98
N LEU A 9 -3.22 1.42 -36.12
CA LEU A 9 -3.21 2.51 -35.17
C LEU A 9 -1.94 2.35 -34.33
N PHE A 10 -0.82 2.84 -34.84
CA PHE A 10 0.33 3.16 -34.03
C PHE A 10 -0.19 4.21 -33.07
N ALA A 11 -0.49 3.77 -31.84
CA ALA A 11 -0.77 4.66 -30.75
C ALA A 11 0.35 5.71 -30.77
N ARG A 12 -0.01 6.97 -31.04
CA ARG A 12 0.78 8.12 -30.59
C ARG A 12 1.26 7.78 -29.19
N SER A 13 2.52 8.05 -28.85
CA SER A 13 3.08 7.82 -27.51
C SER A 13 2.06 8.24 -26.45
N THR A 14 1.28 7.28 -25.95
CA THR A 14 0.17 7.54 -25.07
C THR A 14 0.77 7.72 -23.70
N LEU A 15 0.45 8.83 -23.05
CA LEU A 15 0.92 9.10 -21.70
C LEU A 15 0.53 7.93 -20.77
N ALA A 16 1.54 7.23 -20.25
CA ALA A 16 1.39 5.97 -19.51
C ALA A 16 1.47 6.18 -18.00
N LEU A 17 0.53 6.94 -17.44
CA LEU A 17 0.48 7.21 -16.00
C LEU A 17 -0.03 5.98 -15.22
N TRP A 18 0.60 5.75 -14.06
CA TRP A 18 0.22 4.75 -13.07
C TRP A 18 0.25 5.31 -11.63
N PRO A 19 -0.81 5.11 -10.83
CA PRO A 19 -2.17 4.74 -11.26
C PRO A 19 -2.75 5.70 -12.31
N LYS A 20 -3.71 5.22 -13.10
CA LYS A 20 -4.49 6.03 -14.06
C LYS A 20 -5.17 7.18 -13.31
N PRO A 21 -4.95 8.44 -13.69
CA PRO A 21 -5.56 9.57 -13.02
C PRO A 21 -7.04 9.73 -13.38
N VAL A 22 -7.77 10.51 -12.59
CA VAL A 22 -9.17 10.88 -12.86
C VAL A 22 -9.32 11.50 -14.25
N SER A 23 -8.48 12.47 -14.59
CA SER A 23 -8.43 13.06 -15.93
C SER A 23 -7.03 13.53 -16.27
N TYR A 24 -6.69 13.45 -17.56
CA TYR A 24 -5.47 14.04 -18.08
C TYR A 24 -5.63 14.41 -19.56
N GLU A 25 -4.93 15.46 -19.96
CA GLU A 25 -4.76 15.89 -21.34
C GLU A 25 -3.28 16.10 -21.61
N ASN A 26 -2.83 15.75 -22.81
CA ASN A 26 -1.44 15.96 -23.21
C ASN A 26 -1.32 16.30 -24.70
N GLY A 27 -0.30 17.10 -25.05
CA GLY A 27 0.13 17.34 -26.42
C GLY A 27 1.25 16.39 -26.86
N ASP A 28 1.94 16.78 -27.92
CA ASP A 28 3.03 16.05 -28.56
C ASP A 28 4.35 16.86 -28.66
N SER A 29 4.42 18.02 -28.00
CA SER A 29 5.63 18.82 -27.92
C SER A 29 6.66 18.15 -27.01
N VAL A 30 7.91 18.12 -27.49
CA VAL A 30 9.04 17.58 -26.74
C VAL A 30 9.73 18.71 -25.98
N LEU A 31 9.85 18.54 -24.65
CA LEU A 31 10.62 19.43 -23.78
C LEU A 31 11.73 18.65 -23.09
N PHE A 32 12.88 19.30 -22.89
CA PHE A 32 13.99 18.74 -22.12
C PHE A 32 14.00 19.32 -20.70
N ILE A 33 14.49 18.56 -19.73
CA ILE A 33 14.65 19.02 -18.35
C ILE A 33 16.13 18.92 -17.95
N PRO A 34 16.80 20.04 -17.60
CA PRO A 34 18.19 20.02 -17.19
C PRO A 34 18.32 19.67 -15.70
N LYS A 35 19.47 19.15 -15.26
CA LYS A 35 19.72 18.76 -13.86
C LYS A 35 19.55 19.92 -12.87
N ASN A 36 19.90 21.13 -13.30
CA ASN A 36 19.80 22.37 -12.52
C ASN A 36 18.41 23.02 -12.59
N VAL A 37 17.37 22.29 -13.03
CA VAL A 37 15.98 22.74 -12.94
C VAL A 37 15.66 23.19 -11.51
N LEU A 38 14.99 24.33 -11.38
CA LEU A 38 14.65 24.90 -10.08
C LEU A 38 13.34 24.30 -9.58
N PHE A 39 13.35 23.74 -8.36
CA PHE A 39 12.12 23.43 -7.65
C PHE A 39 11.82 24.57 -6.67
N ASN A 40 10.75 25.31 -6.94
CA ASN A 40 10.28 26.40 -6.09
C ASN A 40 9.09 25.89 -5.26
N TRP A 41 9.23 25.86 -3.94
CA TRP A 41 8.14 25.48 -3.04
C TRP A 41 7.58 26.71 -2.35
N TYR A 42 6.28 26.94 -2.52
CA TYR A 42 5.52 28.05 -1.95
C TYR A 42 4.64 27.57 -0.79
N GLU A 43 4.58 28.36 0.28
CA GLU A 43 3.66 28.14 1.41
C GLU A 43 2.20 28.38 1.02
N ALA A 44 1.29 27.97 1.91
CA ALA A 44 -0.15 28.14 1.74
C ALA A 44 -0.55 29.62 1.52
N GLY A 45 -1.37 29.91 0.51
CA GLY A 45 -1.79 31.30 0.25
C GLY A 45 -2.69 31.58 -0.94
N ALA A 46 -3.37 30.59 -1.55
CA ALA A 46 -4.27 30.81 -2.69
C ALA A 46 -5.58 30.00 -2.56
N LYS A 47 -6.69 30.57 -3.09
CA LYS A 47 -8.05 30.06 -2.90
C LYS A 47 -8.28 28.71 -3.58
N ASN A 48 -8.75 27.75 -2.76
CA ASN A 48 -9.36 26.43 -3.01
C ASN A 48 -9.38 25.91 -4.45
N VAL A 49 -9.01 24.64 -4.60
CA VAL A 49 -9.62 23.80 -5.64
C VAL A 49 -11.11 23.64 -5.24
N GLY A 50 -12.03 24.34 -5.92
CA GLY A 50 -13.46 24.39 -5.57
C GLY A 50 -14.33 23.33 -6.29
N SER A 51 -15.17 22.63 -5.53
CA SER A 51 -16.00 21.45 -5.88
C SER A 51 -16.85 21.57 -7.16
N ILE A 52 -16.89 20.51 -7.97
CA ILE A 52 -18.02 20.15 -8.86
C ILE A 52 -19.03 19.34 -8.04
N ALA A 53 -20.29 19.72 -8.17
CA ALA A 53 -21.45 18.90 -7.88
C ALA A 53 -22.02 18.37 -9.21
N ASP A 54 -22.26 17.05 -9.28
CA ASP A 54 -22.93 16.21 -10.30
C ASP A 54 -21.99 15.08 -10.76
N GLN A 55 -22.22 13.78 -10.51
CA GLN A 55 -23.42 13.02 -10.16
C GLN A 55 -23.06 11.96 -9.09
N HIS A 56 -23.88 11.86 -8.04
CA HIS A 56 -23.91 10.87 -6.91
C HIS A 56 -23.80 11.57 -5.54
N PRO A 57 -24.86 11.57 -4.70
CA PRO A 57 -24.93 12.36 -3.47
C PRO A 57 -23.95 11.97 -2.34
N ASP A 58 -23.23 10.85 -2.48
CA ASP A 58 -22.48 10.23 -1.39
C ASP A 58 -20.95 10.12 -1.63
N GLN A 59 -20.41 10.85 -2.62
CA GLN A 59 -18.98 10.86 -2.92
C GLN A 59 -18.36 12.25 -2.72
N PHE A 60 -17.17 12.27 -2.10
CA PHE A 60 -16.41 13.49 -1.83
C PHE A 60 -16.28 14.37 -3.08
N MET A 61 -16.60 15.64 -2.88
CA MET A 61 -16.70 16.67 -3.90
C MET A 61 -15.34 16.94 -4.56
N PHE A 62 -15.12 16.38 -5.75
CA PHE A 62 -13.97 16.72 -6.60
C PHE A 62 -14.21 18.06 -7.30
N ALA A 63 -13.17 18.88 -7.36
CA ALA A 63 -13.18 20.26 -7.79
C ALA A 63 -12.35 20.44 -9.07
N THR A 64 -12.96 20.82 -10.20
CA THR A 64 -12.19 21.17 -11.42
C THR A 64 -11.83 22.65 -11.48
N ASN A 65 -12.31 23.48 -10.54
CA ASN A 65 -11.97 24.90 -10.52
C ASN A 65 -10.67 25.13 -9.76
N SER A 66 -9.55 24.91 -10.45
CA SER A 66 -8.30 25.58 -10.12
C SER A 66 -8.42 27.04 -10.56
N ASN A 67 -8.23 27.99 -9.63
CA ASN A 67 -7.82 29.33 -10.05
C ASN A 67 -6.42 29.20 -10.67
N LEU A 68 -6.34 28.87 -11.97
CA LEU A 68 -5.08 28.73 -12.71
C LEU A 68 -4.28 30.05 -12.80
N ASN A 69 -4.87 31.17 -12.38
CA ASN A 69 -4.20 32.46 -12.26
C ASN A 69 -3.45 32.59 -10.91
N LEU A 70 -2.55 31.64 -10.63
CA LEU A 70 -1.60 31.70 -9.50
C LEU A 70 -0.36 32.57 -9.81
N ASP A 71 -0.30 33.15 -11.01
CA ASP A 71 0.75 34.06 -11.49
C ASP A 71 0.86 35.37 -10.68
N GLY A 72 -0.08 35.62 -9.78
CA GLY A 72 -0.07 36.76 -8.86
C GLY A 72 0.58 36.51 -7.49
N GLN A 73 0.97 35.28 -7.15
CA GLN A 73 1.68 35.04 -5.89
C GLN A 73 3.14 35.46 -6.02
N SER A 74 3.45 36.63 -5.46
CA SER A 74 4.81 37.18 -5.35
C SER A 74 5.77 36.23 -4.64
N ASP A 75 7.08 36.42 -4.87
CA ASP A 75 8.21 35.81 -4.12
C ASP A 75 8.04 35.85 -2.58
N ALA A 76 7.13 36.67 -2.03
CA ALA A 76 6.84 36.74 -0.60
C ALA A 76 6.30 35.44 0.04
N THR A 77 5.81 34.47 -0.75
CA THR A 77 5.35 33.15 -0.24
C THR A 77 6.29 32.00 -0.57
N LEU A 78 7.43 32.28 -1.22
CA LEU A 78 8.44 31.28 -1.53
C LEU A 78 9.08 30.80 -0.22
N LYS A 79 8.89 29.52 0.10
CA LYS A 79 9.43 28.90 1.31
C LYS A 79 10.88 28.46 1.11
N SER A 80 11.09 27.67 0.05
CA SER A 80 12.38 27.06 -0.27
C SER A 80 12.58 26.98 -1.77
N ARG A 81 13.85 27.08 -2.18
CA ARG A 81 14.29 26.84 -3.56
C ARG A 81 15.39 25.79 -3.55
N TYR A 82 15.26 24.82 -4.43
CA TYR A 82 16.21 23.72 -4.56
C TYR A 82 16.84 23.71 -5.94
N THR A 83 18.14 23.43 -5.97
CA THR A 83 18.92 23.16 -7.18
C THR A 83 19.67 21.86 -6.97
N GLU A 84 19.47 20.88 -7.84
CA GLU A 84 20.04 19.53 -7.71
C GLU A 84 19.80 18.85 -6.33
N PRO A 85 18.56 18.83 -5.78
CA PRO A 85 18.29 18.26 -4.47
C PRO A 85 18.26 16.72 -4.53
N ALA A 86 19.40 16.07 -4.78
CA ALA A 86 19.43 14.62 -4.74
C ALA A 86 19.13 14.08 -3.34
N LEU A 87 18.66 12.83 -3.28
CA LEU A 87 18.72 12.06 -2.04
C LEU A 87 20.19 11.77 -1.74
N ASP A 88 20.66 12.19 -0.57
CA ASP A 88 21.95 11.80 -0.01
C ASP A 88 21.79 10.48 0.75
N ASN A 89 22.86 9.69 0.88
CA ASN A 89 22.86 8.47 1.70
C ASN A 89 22.78 8.74 3.23
N GLY A 90 22.58 10.00 3.63
CA GLY A 90 22.45 10.40 5.04
C GLY A 90 21.02 10.26 5.53
N SER A 91 20.86 9.76 6.75
CA SER A 91 19.57 9.69 7.44
C SER A 91 18.95 11.09 7.55
N TYR A 92 17.71 11.27 7.08
CA TYR A 92 16.93 12.48 7.37
C TYR A 92 16.79 12.60 8.88
N GLY A 93 17.34 13.68 9.44
CA GLY A 93 17.52 13.88 10.88
C GLY A 93 16.31 13.47 11.71
N THR A 94 16.56 12.72 12.77
CA THR A 94 15.56 12.27 13.75
C THR A 94 15.19 13.42 14.67
N SER A 95 14.25 14.28 14.25
CA SER A 95 13.60 15.19 15.19
C SER A 95 12.67 14.39 16.12
N SER A 96 12.65 14.74 17.40
CA SER A 96 11.79 14.11 18.42
C SER A 96 10.30 14.47 18.30
N GLY A 97 9.94 15.29 17.30
CA GLY A 97 8.56 15.52 16.87
C GLY A 97 8.21 14.59 15.72
N GLY A 98 6.94 14.18 15.62
CA GLY A 98 6.44 13.42 14.47
C GLY A 98 6.73 14.11 13.13
N VAL A 99 6.55 13.38 12.03
CA VAL A 99 6.80 13.91 10.68
C VAL A 99 5.84 15.06 10.36
N THR A 100 6.38 16.17 9.87
CA THR A 100 5.61 17.36 9.45
C THR A 100 5.34 17.33 7.94
N GLY A 101 4.39 18.14 7.47
CA GLY A 101 4.18 18.32 6.03
C GLY A 101 5.40 18.87 5.30
N ASP A 102 6.18 19.71 5.97
CA ASP A 102 7.45 20.23 5.46
C ASP A 102 8.48 19.13 5.22
N ASP A 103 8.59 18.17 6.15
CA ASP A 103 9.46 16.99 5.98
C ASP A 103 9.02 16.15 4.78
N ILE A 104 7.70 16.01 4.56
CA ILE A 104 7.15 15.29 3.42
C ILE A 104 7.54 15.99 2.12
N ILE A 105 7.28 17.30 1.99
CA ILE A 105 7.58 18.06 0.76
C ILE A 105 9.08 18.06 0.45
N ASP A 106 9.94 18.28 1.45
CA ASP A 106 11.40 18.24 1.25
C ASP A 106 11.85 16.86 0.72
N PHE A 107 11.38 15.77 1.35
CA PHE A 107 11.69 14.42 0.92
C PHE A 107 11.22 14.15 -0.52
N VAL A 108 9.96 14.50 -0.85
CA VAL A 108 9.39 14.15 -2.16
C VAL A 108 9.97 14.98 -3.30
N ILE A 109 10.39 16.23 -3.06
CA ILE A 109 11.17 17.00 -4.04
C ILE A 109 12.48 16.28 -4.35
N ARG A 110 13.19 15.82 -3.32
CA ARG A 110 14.48 15.13 -3.50
C ARG A 110 14.33 13.77 -4.15
N SER A 111 13.28 13.04 -3.79
CA SER A 111 12.91 11.76 -4.40
C SER A 111 12.51 11.93 -5.87
N ALA A 112 11.76 12.98 -6.21
CA ALA A 112 11.38 13.29 -7.58
C ALA A 112 12.61 13.62 -8.45
N TRP A 113 13.51 14.47 -7.95
CA TRP A 113 14.77 14.77 -8.66
C TRP A 113 15.60 13.49 -8.86
N THR A 114 15.79 12.69 -7.82
CA THR A 114 16.50 11.39 -7.92
C THR A 114 15.84 10.48 -8.96
N THR A 115 14.51 10.42 -8.97
CA THR A 115 13.77 9.58 -9.92
C THR A 115 13.99 10.05 -11.36
N ILE A 116 13.88 11.35 -11.64
CA ILE A 116 14.01 11.93 -12.99
C ILE A 116 15.44 11.80 -13.54
N PHE A 117 16.47 11.99 -12.70
CA PHE A 117 17.86 12.10 -13.19
C PHE A 117 18.76 10.90 -12.89
N LYS A 118 18.41 10.05 -11.92
CA LYS A 118 19.23 8.88 -11.52
C LYS A 118 18.54 7.54 -11.79
N GLN A 119 17.20 7.49 -11.76
CA GLN A 119 16.43 6.23 -11.81
C GLN A 119 15.43 6.20 -12.98
N ASN A 120 15.64 7.01 -14.02
CA ASN A 120 14.67 7.15 -15.11
C ASN A 120 14.89 6.16 -16.26
N LEU A 121 13.80 5.89 -16.97
CA LEU A 121 13.68 4.85 -17.99
C LEU A 121 14.10 5.38 -19.38
N TYR A 122 14.90 4.59 -20.09
CA TYR A 122 15.07 4.70 -21.54
C TYR A 122 13.96 3.86 -22.24
N PRO A 123 13.00 4.47 -22.95
CA PRO A 123 11.70 3.85 -23.22
C PRO A 123 11.67 2.91 -24.44
N TRP A 124 12.80 2.36 -24.88
CA TRP A 124 12.88 1.56 -26.10
C TRP A 124 11.91 0.36 -26.15
N LYS A 125 11.56 -0.22 -24.99
CA LYS A 125 10.60 -1.33 -24.89
C LYS A 125 9.17 -0.93 -25.27
N PHE A 126 8.86 0.36 -25.27
CA PHE A 126 7.53 0.93 -25.48
C PHE A 126 7.42 1.66 -26.83
N HIS A 127 8.37 1.39 -27.72
CA HIS A 127 8.41 1.96 -29.06
C HIS A 127 8.64 0.87 -30.12
N PRO A 128 8.18 1.08 -31.37
CA PRO A 128 8.42 0.15 -32.47
C PRO A 128 9.91 -0.02 -32.77
N ARG A 129 10.24 -1.12 -33.47
CA ARG A 129 11.58 -1.32 -34.03
C ARG A 129 11.90 -0.15 -34.98
N ASN A 130 13.08 0.44 -34.82
CA ASN A 130 13.55 1.64 -35.54
C ASN A 130 12.91 2.97 -35.12
N TRP A 131 12.28 3.04 -33.94
CA TRP A 131 11.92 4.34 -33.34
C TRP A 131 13.15 5.23 -33.22
N SER A 132 12.97 6.51 -33.57
CA SER A 132 13.98 7.55 -33.44
C SER A 132 13.64 8.42 -32.25
N GLU A 133 14.62 8.58 -31.37
CA GLU A 133 14.50 9.41 -30.17
C GLU A 133 14.45 10.91 -30.53
N PRO A 134 13.72 11.74 -29.78
CA PRO A 134 13.73 13.19 -30.00
C PRO A 134 15.12 13.81 -29.89
N SER A 135 15.45 14.72 -30.82
CA SER A 135 16.74 15.42 -30.78
C SER A 135 16.80 16.45 -29.64
N PRO A 136 17.87 16.49 -28.84
CA PRO A 136 18.11 17.55 -27.87
C PRO A 136 18.41 18.92 -28.50
N THR A 137 18.72 18.98 -29.79
CA THR A 137 19.20 20.21 -30.44
C THR A 137 18.04 21.16 -30.73
N GLY A 138 18.07 22.36 -30.14
CA GLY A 138 17.07 23.40 -30.39
C GLY A 138 15.72 23.18 -29.71
N ALA A 139 15.62 22.19 -28.82
CA ALA A 139 14.41 21.91 -28.06
C ALA A 139 14.24 22.88 -26.87
N SER A 140 13.00 23.24 -26.57
CA SER A 140 12.65 24.02 -25.38
C SER A 140 12.91 23.22 -24.11
N SER A 141 13.15 23.91 -23.00
CA SER A 141 13.45 23.27 -21.72
C SER A 141 12.57 23.76 -20.57
N ILE A 142 12.33 22.85 -19.62
CA ILE A 142 11.70 23.15 -18.34
C ILE A 142 12.74 23.82 -17.45
N ALA A 143 12.56 25.11 -17.15
CA ALA A 143 13.47 25.86 -16.31
C ALA A 143 13.12 25.76 -14.81
N GLU A 144 11.83 25.64 -14.49
CA GLU A 144 11.35 25.62 -13.12
C GLU A 144 10.09 24.77 -12.93
N VAL A 145 9.96 24.23 -11.72
CA VAL A 145 8.81 23.48 -11.22
C VAL A 145 8.29 24.20 -9.98
N ASN A 146 7.08 24.74 -10.08
CA ASN A 146 6.44 25.48 -9.01
C ASN A 146 5.51 24.56 -8.21
N ILE A 147 5.85 24.29 -6.95
CA ILE A 147 5.09 23.48 -6.01
C ILE A 147 4.30 24.40 -5.09
N ARG A 148 2.98 24.29 -5.12
CA ARG A 148 2.08 25.20 -4.40
C ARG A 148 1.18 24.43 -3.45
N LEU A 149 1.36 24.68 -2.17
CA LEU A 149 0.40 24.28 -1.17
C LEU A 149 -0.75 25.29 -1.16
N LEU A 150 -1.99 24.80 -1.22
CA LEU A 150 -3.18 25.66 -1.30
C LEU A 150 -3.79 25.94 0.08
N SER A 151 -3.66 24.99 1.00
CA SER A 151 -4.17 25.05 2.36
C SER A 151 -3.09 24.61 3.35
N ASN A 152 -3.13 25.11 4.58
CA ASN A 152 -2.25 24.60 5.62
C ASN A 152 -2.56 23.12 5.89
N ASP A 153 -1.53 22.33 6.11
CA ASP A 153 -1.71 20.93 6.47
C ASP A 153 -2.50 20.76 7.77
N PRO A 154 -3.30 19.68 7.88
CA PRO A 154 -3.84 19.27 9.16
C PRO A 154 -2.71 18.81 10.09
N ARG A 155 -2.93 18.92 11.41
CA ARG A 155 -1.92 18.58 12.42
C ARG A 155 -1.44 17.14 12.35
N ASN A 156 -2.26 16.24 11.82
CA ASN A 156 -1.99 14.81 11.69
C ASN A 156 -1.70 14.38 10.24
N VAL A 157 -1.20 15.29 9.38
CA VAL A 157 -0.93 15.01 7.95
C VAL A 157 -0.10 13.75 7.69
N ALA A 158 0.81 13.39 8.60
CA ALA A 158 1.67 12.22 8.48
C ALA A 158 1.07 10.91 9.04
N LYS A 159 -0.08 11.00 9.71
CA LYS A 159 -0.81 9.86 10.30
C LYS A 159 -2.33 10.08 10.31
N PRO A 160 -2.95 10.36 9.16
CA PRO A 160 -4.35 10.75 9.12
C PRO A 160 -5.27 9.55 9.23
N LEU A 161 -6.43 9.68 9.89
CA LEU A 161 -7.49 8.71 9.65
C LEU A 161 -7.94 8.78 8.17
N ALA A 162 -8.47 7.67 7.66
CA ALA A 162 -8.97 7.55 6.30
C ALA A 162 -9.97 8.68 6.00
N GLY A 163 -9.60 9.55 5.04
CA GLY A 163 -10.40 10.68 4.59
C GLY A 163 -10.12 12.02 5.29
N GLU A 164 -9.20 12.09 6.25
CA GLU A 164 -8.87 13.35 6.95
C GLU A 164 -7.85 14.23 6.20
N VAL A 165 -7.06 13.65 5.30
CA VAL A 165 -6.10 14.35 4.45
C VAL A 165 -6.53 14.27 3.00
N ASP A 166 -6.63 15.44 2.36
CA ASP A 166 -6.90 15.55 0.94
C ASP A 166 -5.65 15.19 0.13
N GLU A 167 -5.69 14.07 -0.59
CA GLU A 167 -4.61 13.60 -1.46
C GLU A 167 -4.74 14.06 -2.92
N SER A 168 -5.70 14.93 -3.23
CA SER A 168 -5.90 15.46 -4.59
C SER A 168 -4.82 16.45 -4.99
N TYR A 169 -4.58 16.53 -6.30
CA TYR A 169 -3.65 17.49 -6.89
C TYR A 169 -4.03 17.87 -8.32
N THR A 170 -3.46 18.99 -8.78
CA THR A 170 -3.41 19.37 -10.20
C THR A 170 -1.96 19.53 -10.62
N LEU A 171 -1.64 19.05 -11.82
CA LEU A 171 -0.32 19.22 -12.45
C LEU A 171 -0.52 19.84 -13.84
N THR A 172 0.18 20.94 -14.12
CA THR A 172 0.23 21.56 -15.44
C THR A 172 1.68 21.73 -15.92
N LEU A 173 1.93 21.43 -17.19
CA LEU A 173 3.18 21.71 -17.90
C LEU A 173 2.80 22.36 -19.24
N ASP A 174 3.18 23.60 -19.50
CA ASP A 174 2.92 24.23 -20.80
C ASP A 174 4.03 23.97 -21.83
N GLU A 175 3.83 24.40 -23.08
CA GLU A 175 4.82 24.27 -24.16
C GLU A 175 6.08 25.13 -23.96
N GLN A 176 6.02 26.11 -23.06
CA GLN A 176 7.16 26.95 -22.69
C GLN A 176 7.97 26.35 -21.54
N GLY A 177 7.55 25.21 -20.99
CA GLY A 177 8.21 24.51 -19.90
C GLY A 177 7.86 25.04 -18.51
N LYS A 178 6.85 25.89 -18.38
CA LYS A 178 6.34 26.32 -17.07
C LYS A 178 5.56 25.18 -16.44
N THR A 179 6.03 24.72 -15.30
CA THR A 179 5.41 23.61 -14.56
C THR A 179 4.82 24.09 -13.24
N THR A 180 3.60 23.66 -12.92
CA THR A 180 2.97 23.87 -11.61
C THR A 180 2.35 22.58 -11.10
N ILE A 181 2.62 22.26 -9.84
CA ILE A 181 1.95 21.20 -9.06
C ILE A 181 1.28 21.88 -7.88
N ALA A 182 -0.04 21.75 -7.78
CA ALA A 182 -0.83 22.38 -6.72
C ALA A 182 -1.70 21.35 -6.00
N ALA A 183 -1.75 21.41 -4.66
CA ALA A 183 -2.53 20.49 -3.85
C ALA A 183 -2.98 21.13 -2.52
N ASN A 184 -4.01 20.56 -1.89
CA ASN A 184 -4.53 21.02 -0.61
C ASN A 184 -3.74 20.50 0.60
N SER A 185 -2.84 19.53 0.42
CA SER A 185 -1.98 19.00 1.46
C SER A 185 -0.59 18.64 0.92
N SER A 186 0.36 18.46 1.83
CA SER A 186 1.69 17.93 1.52
C SER A 186 1.65 16.51 0.94
N VAL A 187 0.67 15.69 1.33
CA VAL A 187 0.47 14.35 0.75
C VAL A 187 -0.03 14.47 -0.69
N GLY A 188 -0.97 15.39 -0.98
CA GLY A 188 -1.39 15.67 -2.35
C GLY A 188 -0.24 16.16 -3.24
N VAL A 189 0.66 17.00 -2.70
CA VAL A 189 1.92 17.38 -3.38
C VAL A 189 2.77 16.14 -3.69
N ALA A 190 2.93 15.22 -2.73
CA ALA A 190 3.65 13.97 -2.93
C ALA A 190 3.07 13.17 -4.11
N ARG A 191 1.74 13.02 -4.18
CA ARG A 191 1.06 12.32 -5.29
C ARG A 191 1.29 13.00 -6.63
N GLY A 192 1.24 14.34 -6.66
CA GLY A 192 1.50 15.13 -7.85
C GLY A 192 2.94 15.01 -8.35
N LEU A 193 3.92 15.04 -7.45
CA LEU A 193 5.32 14.81 -7.80
C LEU A 193 5.57 13.38 -8.28
N THR A 194 4.91 12.36 -7.71
CA THR A 194 4.96 10.99 -8.24
C THR A 194 4.51 10.95 -9.70
N SER A 195 3.36 11.55 -10.04
CA SER A 195 2.89 11.61 -11.44
C SER A 195 3.83 12.42 -12.33
N PHE A 196 4.37 13.54 -11.84
CA PHE A 196 5.34 14.36 -12.57
C PHE A 196 6.55 13.54 -13.02
N THR A 197 7.10 12.69 -12.14
CA THR A 197 8.29 11.87 -12.49
C THR A 197 8.03 10.89 -13.64
N GLN A 198 6.77 10.47 -13.84
CA GLN A 198 6.39 9.52 -14.90
C GLN A 198 6.26 10.19 -16.27
N LEU A 199 6.26 11.52 -16.34
CA LEU A 199 6.22 12.26 -17.61
C LEU A 199 7.55 12.23 -18.36
N PHE A 200 8.63 11.82 -17.70
CA PHE A 200 9.99 11.94 -18.22
C PHE A 200 10.60 10.60 -18.59
N PHE A 201 11.49 10.66 -19.57
CA PHE A 201 12.33 9.57 -20.03
C PHE A 201 13.79 9.99 -20.13
N LYS A 202 14.68 9.04 -19.84
CA LYS A 202 16.12 9.19 -20.03
C LYS A 202 16.46 9.05 -21.51
N HIS A 203 17.26 9.98 -22.02
CA HIS A 203 17.78 9.94 -23.39
C HIS A 203 18.91 8.91 -23.54
N SER A 204 19.06 8.31 -24.72
CA SER A 204 20.06 7.28 -25.02
C SER A 204 21.52 7.75 -24.89
N ASP A 205 21.77 9.06 -24.99
CA ASP A 205 23.10 9.64 -24.74
C ASP A 205 23.52 9.64 -23.26
N GLY A 206 22.60 9.32 -22.36
CA GLY A 206 22.82 9.27 -20.91
C GLY A 206 23.01 10.62 -20.22
N GLN A 207 22.90 11.74 -20.93
CA GLN A 207 23.06 13.09 -20.39
C GLN A 207 21.73 13.84 -20.29
N HIS A 208 20.82 13.60 -21.22
CA HIS A 208 19.57 14.33 -21.31
C HIS A 208 18.38 13.56 -20.76
N VAL A 209 17.37 14.31 -20.31
CA VAL A 209 16.05 13.81 -19.89
C VAL A 209 15.00 14.67 -20.58
N TYR A 210 13.94 14.05 -21.09
CA TYR A 210 12.91 14.73 -21.87
C TYR A 210 11.51 14.20 -21.54
N THR A 211 10.51 15.00 -21.88
CA THR A 211 9.10 14.60 -21.91
C THR A 211 8.54 14.85 -23.31
N PRO A 212 7.87 13.87 -23.93
CA PRO A 212 7.23 14.03 -25.25
C PRO A 212 5.77 14.46 -25.17
N PHE A 213 5.31 14.94 -24.02
CA PHE A 213 3.88 15.06 -23.71
C PHE A 213 3.38 16.50 -23.57
N ALA A 214 4.21 17.52 -23.79
CA ALA A 214 3.78 18.89 -23.54
C ALA A 214 2.76 19.41 -24.59
N PRO A 215 1.80 20.27 -24.21
CA PRO A 215 1.47 20.63 -22.83
C PRO A 215 0.76 19.47 -22.11
N VAL A 216 0.88 19.37 -20.78
CA VAL A 216 0.20 18.38 -19.94
C VAL A 216 -0.71 19.08 -18.94
N THR A 217 -1.92 18.57 -18.76
CA THR A 217 -2.80 18.90 -17.63
C THR A 217 -3.29 17.60 -16.99
N ILE A 218 -3.14 17.47 -15.67
CA ILE A 218 -3.63 16.32 -14.91
C ILE A 218 -4.43 16.86 -13.73
N HIS A 219 -5.63 16.29 -13.53
CA HIS A 219 -6.38 16.45 -12.29
C HIS A 219 -6.67 15.06 -11.73
N ASP A 220 -6.35 14.86 -10.45
CA ASP A 220 -6.31 13.51 -9.91
C ASP A 220 -6.55 13.47 -8.39
N ALA A 221 -7.13 12.38 -7.93
CA ALA A 221 -7.46 12.09 -6.54
C ALA A 221 -7.78 10.58 -6.38
N PRO A 222 -7.57 9.98 -5.19
CA PRO A 222 -7.93 8.59 -4.95
C PRO A 222 -9.44 8.41 -4.75
N VAL A 223 -9.97 7.27 -5.22
CA VAL A 223 -11.34 6.80 -4.95
C VAL A 223 -11.47 6.27 -3.52
N PHE A 224 -10.48 5.51 -3.04
CA PHE A 224 -10.47 4.94 -1.70
C PHE A 224 -9.44 5.61 -0.80
N GLN A 225 -9.81 5.80 0.47
CA GLN A 225 -9.00 6.54 1.43
C GLN A 225 -7.97 5.66 2.14
N HIS A 226 -8.17 4.34 2.16
CA HIS A 226 -7.24 3.37 2.70
C HIS A 226 -6.71 2.46 1.59
N ARG A 227 -5.41 2.55 1.29
CA ARG A 227 -4.80 1.83 0.17
C ARG A 227 -3.52 1.16 0.64
N GLY A 228 -3.63 -0.12 1.01
CA GLY A 228 -2.57 -0.79 1.76
C GLY A 228 -2.04 -2.10 1.19
N ILE A 229 -0.89 -2.48 1.72
CA ILE A 229 -0.34 -3.84 1.62
C ILE A 229 0.01 -4.27 3.04
N ASN A 230 -0.42 -5.47 3.40
CA ASN A 230 0.03 -6.18 4.58
C ASN A 230 1.29 -7.01 4.24
N LEU A 231 2.33 -6.89 5.06
CA LEU A 231 3.55 -7.70 4.98
C LEU A 231 3.78 -8.38 6.33
N ASP A 232 3.78 -9.71 6.28
CA ASP A 232 4.21 -10.57 7.38
C ASP A 232 5.73 -10.60 7.47
N VAL A 233 6.25 -10.27 8.66
CA VAL A 233 7.68 -10.33 8.98
C VAL A 233 8.00 -11.28 10.14
N SER A 234 7.02 -12.08 10.56
CA SER A 234 7.16 -13.07 11.61
C SER A 234 7.46 -14.47 11.08
N ARG A 235 6.69 -14.97 10.09
CA ARG A 235 6.93 -16.31 9.53
C ARG A 235 8.31 -16.43 8.87
N ASN A 236 8.79 -15.33 8.29
CA ASN A 236 10.17 -15.15 7.87
C ASN A 236 10.62 -13.71 8.16
N TYR A 237 11.88 -13.55 8.52
CA TYR A 237 12.43 -12.23 8.87
C TYR A 237 12.82 -11.41 7.62
N PHE A 238 12.57 -10.10 7.68
CA PHE A 238 12.97 -9.12 6.67
C PHE A 238 13.87 -8.06 7.28
N SER A 239 14.95 -7.66 6.61
CA SER A 239 15.77 -6.57 7.13
C SER A 239 15.06 -5.21 7.04
N VAL A 240 15.53 -4.23 7.80
CA VAL A 240 15.02 -2.84 7.73
C VAL A 240 15.04 -2.30 6.30
N SER A 241 16.08 -2.61 5.51
CA SER A 241 16.17 -2.16 4.13
C SER A 241 15.19 -2.88 3.21
N ASP A 242 14.82 -4.13 3.49
CA ASP A 242 13.76 -4.84 2.75
C ASP A 242 12.40 -4.20 2.97
N ILE A 243 12.08 -3.88 4.22
CA ILE A 243 10.81 -3.23 4.59
C ILE A 243 10.73 -1.83 3.98
N LYS A 244 11.78 -1.01 4.13
CA LYS A 244 11.85 0.33 3.53
C LYS A 244 11.73 0.29 2.01
N ARG A 245 12.31 -0.72 1.36
CA ARG A 245 12.19 -0.93 -0.09
C ARG A 245 10.74 -1.22 -0.50
N GLN A 246 9.98 -2.01 0.28
CA GLN A 246 8.55 -2.21 0.00
C GLN A 246 7.74 -0.91 0.18
N ILE A 247 8.05 -0.13 1.22
CA ILE A 247 7.43 1.18 1.46
C ILE A 247 7.70 2.14 0.29
N ASP A 248 8.93 2.17 -0.24
CA ASP A 248 9.29 3.00 -1.40
C ASP A 248 8.46 2.63 -2.64
N ALA A 249 8.29 1.33 -2.90
CA ALA A 249 7.46 0.84 -4.00
C ALA A 249 5.98 1.18 -3.79
N LEU A 250 5.48 1.04 -2.56
CA LEU A 250 4.12 1.37 -2.16
C LEU A 250 3.81 2.85 -2.37
N ALA A 251 4.68 3.74 -1.88
CA ALA A 251 4.58 5.19 -2.06
C ALA A 251 4.62 5.58 -3.55
N PHE A 252 5.49 4.96 -4.35
CA PHE A 252 5.57 5.20 -5.79
C PHE A 252 4.31 4.75 -6.56
N ASN A 253 3.55 3.81 -6.00
CA ASN A 253 2.24 3.40 -6.50
C ASN A 253 1.06 4.22 -5.91
N LYS A 254 1.33 5.30 -5.16
CA LYS A 254 0.33 6.17 -4.50
C LYS A 254 -0.55 5.47 -3.46
N MET A 255 -0.08 4.35 -2.93
CA MET A 255 -0.67 3.71 -1.75
C MET A 255 -0.24 4.48 -0.49
N ASN A 256 -1.02 4.40 0.58
CA ASN A 256 -0.86 5.26 1.77
C ASN A 256 -0.87 4.49 3.09
N ARG A 257 -0.94 3.16 3.06
CA ARG A 257 -0.92 2.29 4.24
C ARG A 257 0.09 1.17 4.04
N PHE A 258 1.00 1.01 4.98
CA PHE A 258 1.86 -0.17 5.04
C PHE A 258 1.55 -0.91 6.34
N HIS A 259 0.85 -2.03 6.23
CA HIS A 259 0.45 -2.84 7.35
C HIS A 259 1.57 -3.85 7.64
N LEU A 260 2.21 -3.72 8.80
CA LEU A 260 3.27 -4.59 9.25
C LEU A 260 2.72 -5.60 10.26
N HIS A 261 2.54 -6.84 9.81
CA HIS A 261 2.25 -7.98 10.67
C HIS A 261 3.55 -8.45 11.32
N VAL A 262 3.82 -7.95 12.53
CA VAL A 262 5.17 -7.98 13.11
C VAL A 262 5.43 -9.23 13.95
N THR A 263 4.38 -9.90 14.45
CA THR A 263 4.50 -11.06 15.35
C THR A 263 3.47 -12.11 15.01
N ASP A 264 3.85 -13.37 15.13
CA ASP A 264 3.00 -14.54 14.95
C ASP A 264 3.48 -15.69 15.86
N SER A 265 2.84 -16.86 15.74
CA SER A 265 3.18 -18.11 16.38
C SER A 265 4.63 -18.53 16.16
N GLN A 266 5.18 -18.26 14.97
CA GLN A 266 6.51 -18.74 14.59
C GLN A 266 7.64 -17.86 15.12
N SER A 267 7.46 -16.53 15.24
CA SER A 267 8.48 -15.67 15.84
C SER A 267 7.98 -14.34 16.43
N TRP A 268 8.75 -13.82 17.39
CA TRP A 268 8.62 -12.46 17.92
C TRP A 268 9.90 -11.66 17.64
N PRO A 269 9.99 -10.90 16.52
CA PRO A 269 11.18 -10.13 16.17
C PRO A 269 11.23 -8.72 16.78
N LEU A 270 10.12 -8.18 17.31
CA LEU A 270 10.06 -6.80 17.79
C LEU A 270 10.61 -6.62 19.20
N GLU A 271 11.57 -5.71 19.41
CA GLU A 271 12.03 -5.35 20.74
C GLU A 271 10.94 -4.59 21.53
N ILE A 272 10.61 -5.14 22.71
CA ILE A 272 9.77 -4.52 23.73
C ILE A 272 10.62 -4.38 25.00
N PRO A 273 11.24 -3.22 25.26
CA PRO A 273 12.12 -3.04 26.41
C PRO A 273 11.52 -3.48 27.76
N ALA A 274 10.23 -3.18 28.00
CA ALA A 274 9.53 -3.62 29.21
C ALA A 274 9.38 -5.15 29.32
N LEU A 275 9.52 -5.88 28.21
CA LEU A 275 9.40 -7.33 28.08
C LEU A 275 10.55 -7.89 27.23
N ALA A 276 11.80 -7.50 27.54
CA ALA A 276 12.98 -7.76 26.70
C ALA A 276 13.19 -9.24 26.34
N GLU A 277 12.70 -10.15 27.18
CA GLU A 277 12.75 -11.60 26.94
C GLU A 277 11.94 -12.02 25.70
N LEU A 278 10.93 -11.25 25.25
CA LEU A 278 10.09 -11.59 24.09
C LEU A 278 10.94 -11.77 22.82
N SER A 279 11.65 -10.74 22.38
CA SER A 279 12.51 -10.87 21.19
C SER A 279 13.77 -11.69 21.47
N ALA A 280 14.30 -11.64 22.70
CA ALA A 280 15.49 -12.41 23.06
C ALA A 280 15.31 -13.94 22.93
N LYS A 281 14.08 -14.45 23.10
CA LYS A 281 13.77 -15.88 23.03
C LYS A 281 12.78 -16.26 21.93
N GLY A 282 11.94 -15.33 21.49
CA GLY A 282 10.92 -15.54 20.47
C GLY A 282 11.40 -15.25 19.04
N ALA A 283 12.49 -14.51 18.83
CA ALA A 283 13.07 -14.34 17.50
C ALA A 283 13.80 -15.60 17.03
N TYR A 284 13.87 -15.82 15.71
CA TYR A 284 14.60 -16.96 15.14
C TYR A 284 16.09 -16.97 15.47
N ARG A 285 16.69 -15.78 15.63
CA ARG A 285 18.10 -15.59 15.94
C ARG A 285 18.28 -14.23 16.66
N PRO A 286 19.25 -14.08 17.58
CA PRO A 286 19.40 -12.85 18.37
C PRO A 286 19.56 -11.54 17.59
N ASP A 287 20.02 -11.58 16.34
CA ASP A 287 20.22 -10.42 15.46
C ASP A 287 19.16 -10.28 14.36
N LEU A 288 18.16 -11.16 14.32
CA LEU A 288 16.97 -11.04 13.46
C LEU A 288 15.83 -10.39 14.25
N ILE A 289 16.12 -9.20 14.78
CA ILE A 289 15.22 -8.41 15.62
C ILE A 289 15.10 -6.99 15.07
N TYR A 290 13.97 -6.34 15.35
CA TYR A 290 13.78 -4.92 15.15
C TYR A 290 13.98 -4.20 16.48
N SER A 291 15.11 -3.50 16.61
CA SER A 291 15.33 -2.65 17.78
C SER A 291 14.33 -1.50 17.85
N VAL A 292 14.25 -0.82 19.00
CA VAL A 292 13.46 0.41 19.13
C VAL A 292 13.82 1.44 18.05
N GLN A 293 15.10 1.54 17.69
CA GLN A 293 15.55 2.47 16.66
C GLN A 293 15.15 2.00 15.25
N ASP A 294 15.31 0.71 14.94
CA ASP A 294 14.90 0.15 13.65
C ASP A 294 13.40 0.39 13.41
N PHE A 295 12.58 0.10 14.42
CA PHE A 295 11.14 0.31 14.35
C PHE A 295 10.77 1.79 14.17
N THR A 296 11.45 2.70 14.86
CA THR A 296 11.26 4.15 14.68
C THR A 296 11.68 4.59 13.27
N ASP A 297 12.79 4.05 12.77
CA ASP A 297 13.35 4.38 11.46
C ASP A 297 12.45 3.89 10.31
N ILE A 298 11.81 2.73 10.46
CA ILE A 298 10.82 2.23 9.49
C ILE A 298 9.58 3.12 9.49
N GLN A 299 9.02 3.41 10.66
CA GLN A 299 7.83 4.26 10.80
C GLN A 299 8.05 5.67 10.22
N ARG A 300 9.18 6.30 10.56
CA ARG A 300 9.54 7.61 10.01
C ARG A 300 9.72 7.54 8.50
N HIS A 301 10.35 6.49 7.98
CA HIS A 301 10.56 6.29 6.53
C HIS A 301 9.25 6.13 5.76
N ALA A 302 8.22 5.53 6.35
CA ALA A 302 6.87 5.54 5.79
C ALA A 302 6.28 6.96 5.82
N ALA A 303 6.27 7.58 7.00
CA ALA A 303 5.57 8.83 7.23
C ALA A 303 6.07 9.99 6.36
N ILE A 304 7.39 10.10 6.13
CA ILE A 304 7.98 11.15 5.24
C ILE A 304 7.56 11.02 3.77
N GLN A 305 6.95 9.90 3.37
CA GLN A 305 6.46 9.66 2.01
C GLN A 305 4.94 9.81 1.89
N GLY A 306 4.27 10.21 2.97
CA GLY A 306 2.81 10.18 3.07
C GLY A 306 2.25 8.76 3.08
N VAL A 307 3.00 7.82 3.69
CA VAL A 307 2.56 6.45 3.97
C VAL A 307 2.49 6.27 5.49
N GLU A 308 1.38 5.76 5.98
CA GLU A 308 1.21 5.46 7.40
C GLU A 308 1.47 3.97 7.64
N MET A 309 2.33 3.66 8.62
CA MET A 309 2.58 2.27 9.01
C MET A 309 1.55 1.83 10.06
N ILE A 310 0.76 0.81 9.74
CA ILE A 310 -0.11 0.15 10.71
C ILE A 310 0.68 -0.99 11.33
N THR A 311 0.79 -1.00 12.66
CA THR A 311 1.43 -2.10 13.38
C THR A 311 0.37 -3.08 13.84
N GLU A 312 0.61 -4.36 13.58
CA GLU A 312 -0.21 -5.45 14.08
C GLU A 312 0.54 -6.29 15.10
N ILE A 313 -0.12 -6.54 16.23
CA ILE A 313 0.20 -7.65 17.14
C ILE A 313 -1.03 -8.54 17.14
N ASP A 314 -0.96 -9.68 16.45
CA ASP A 314 -2.11 -10.56 16.30
C ASP A 314 -2.41 -11.30 17.60
N MET A 315 -3.66 -11.20 18.05
CA MET A 315 -4.11 -11.74 19.32
C MET A 315 -5.62 -12.04 19.31
N PRO A 316 -6.09 -13.05 20.07
CA PRO A 316 -5.31 -13.95 20.93
C PRO A 316 -4.78 -15.20 20.21
N GLY A 317 -5.14 -15.41 18.93
CA GLY A 317 -4.51 -16.41 18.07
C GLY A 317 -3.05 -16.04 17.76
N HIS A 318 -2.35 -16.86 17.00
CA HIS A 318 -1.06 -16.45 16.43
C HIS A 318 0.01 -15.98 17.46
N THR A 319 0.00 -16.55 18.67
CA THR A 319 0.84 -16.06 19.79
C THR A 319 1.82 -17.09 20.36
N SER A 320 2.02 -18.23 19.69
CA SER A 320 2.84 -19.33 20.22
C SER A 320 4.27 -18.93 20.61
N SER A 321 4.89 -17.98 19.89
CA SER A 321 6.26 -17.51 20.15
C SER A 321 6.45 -16.89 21.54
N ILE A 322 5.37 -16.38 22.16
CA ILE A 322 5.38 -15.84 23.54
C ILE A 322 5.75 -16.92 24.56
N HIS A 323 5.42 -18.20 24.28
CA HIS A 323 5.66 -19.31 25.21
C HIS A 323 7.14 -19.45 25.61
N TYR A 324 8.07 -19.13 24.71
CA TYR A 324 9.51 -19.23 25.00
C TYR A 324 9.96 -18.30 26.14
N SER A 325 9.23 -17.20 26.36
CA SER A 325 9.53 -16.21 27.40
C SER A 325 8.56 -16.30 28.58
N PHE A 326 7.29 -16.56 28.28
CA PHE A 326 6.19 -16.59 29.24
C PHE A 326 5.28 -17.81 29.00
N PRO A 327 5.74 -19.03 29.36
CA PRO A 327 5.06 -20.27 29.01
C PRO A 327 3.65 -20.38 29.59
N ASP A 328 3.41 -19.81 30.77
CA ASP A 328 2.14 -19.87 31.49
C ASP A 328 1.01 -19.05 30.82
N LEU A 329 1.34 -18.20 29.84
CA LEU A 329 0.38 -17.36 29.12
C LEU A 329 -0.28 -18.07 27.94
N ILE A 330 0.32 -19.16 27.44
CA ILE A 330 -0.08 -19.82 26.19
C ILE A 330 -0.76 -21.16 26.47
N ALA A 331 -1.96 -21.35 25.93
CA ALA A 331 -2.66 -22.62 25.85
C ALA A 331 -2.34 -23.34 24.53
N ALA A 332 -2.45 -24.67 24.53
CA ALA A 332 -2.25 -25.52 23.35
C ALA A 332 -0.92 -25.29 22.60
N PHE A 333 0.15 -24.94 23.33
CA PHE A 333 1.46 -24.70 22.73
C PHE A 333 2.01 -25.95 22.03
N ASN A 334 2.26 -25.83 20.72
CA ASN A 334 2.94 -26.76 19.84
C ASN A 334 2.52 -28.23 20.05
N ILE A 335 1.22 -28.50 20.02
CA ILE A 335 0.69 -29.86 20.19
C ILE A 335 1.07 -30.69 18.97
N GLN A 336 1.82 -31.78 19.17
CA GLN A 336 2.24 -32.66 18.09
C GLN A 336 1.75 -34.09 18.34
N PRO A 337 1.36 -34.85 17.28
CA PRO A 337 1.31 -34.42 15.86
C PRO A 337 0.04 -33.63 15.49
N SER A 338 -0.91 -33.49 16.42
CA SER A 338 -2.27 -32.99 16.16
C SER A 338 -2.41 -31.47 16.28
N TRP A 339 -1.43 -30.70 15.81
CA TRP A 339 -1.50 -29.22 15.85
C TRP A 339 -2.73 -28.71 15.08
N ASP A 340 -3.10 -29.41 14.01
CA ASP A 340 -4.23 -29.14 13.10
C ASP A 340 -5.61 -29.25 13.78
N THR A 341 -5.67 -29.85 14.97
CA THR A 341 -6.87 -29.82 15.82
C THR A 341 -7.05 -28.47 16.52
N TYR A 342 -5.95 -27.76 16.75
CA TYR A 342 -5.85 -26.58 17.63
C TYR A 342 -5.40 -25.30 16.92
N ALA A 343 -5.01 -25.37 15.65
CA ALA A 343 -4.61 -24.22 14.83
C ALA A 343 -4.74 -24.54 13.33
N ALA A 344 -4.79 -23.51 12.49
CA ALA A 344 -4.77 -23.66 11.02
C ALA A 344 -3.38 -24.02 10.48
N GLU A 345 -2.32 -23.62 11.20
CA GLU A 345 -0.93 -23.93 10.88
C GLU A 345 -0.08 -24.22 12.14
N PRO A 346 1.05 -24.95 12.02
CA PRO A 346 1.97 -25.15 13.14
C PRO A 346 2.91 -23.94 13.34
N PRO A 347 3.34 -23.67 14.59
CA PRO A 347 2.92 -24.35 15.82
C PRO A 347 1.55 -23.84 16.30
N SER A 348 0.76 -24.74 16.89
CA SER A 348 -0.45 -24.33 17.60
C SER A 348 -0.12 -23.53 18.86
N GLY A 349 -1.01 -22.63 19.24
CA GLY A 349 -0.91 -21.91 20.51
C GLY A 349 -1.72 -20.60 20.49
N THR A 350 -2.32 -20.28 21.63
CA THR A 350 -3.14 -19.08 21.80
C THR A 350 -2.98 -18.53 23.22
N LEU A 351 -3.12 -17.22 23.39
CA LEU A 351 -3.20 -16.62 24.72
C LEU A 351 -4.40 -17.19 25.49
N LYS A 352 -4.18 -17.51 26.77
CA LYS A 352 -5.26 -17.93 27.68
C LYS A 352 -6.31 -16.83 27.82
N LEU A 353 -7.59 -17.17 27.72
CA LEU A 353 -8.67 -16.16 27.65
C LEU A 353 -9.15 -15.67 29.03
N ASN A 354 -8.94 -16.45 30.08
CA ASN A 354 -9.40 -16.13 31.44
C ASN A 354 -8.23 -16.06 32.45
N SER A 355 -7.12 -15.44 32.04
CA SER A 355 -5.92 -15.30 32.86
C SER A 355 -5.62 -13.83 33.19
N THR A 356 -5.49 -13.51 34.48
CA THR A 356 -5.01 -12.20 34.94
C THR A 356 -3.56 -11.95 34.50
N ASP A 357 -2.73 -12.99 34.42
CA ASP A 357 -1.34 -12.85 33.99
C ASP A 357 -1.24 -12.45 32.52
N VAL A 358 -2.14 -12.96 31.67
CA VAL A 358 -2.27 -12.49 30.28
C VAL A 358 -2.64 -11.01 30.25
N TYR A 359 -3.60 -10.57 31.06
CA TYR A 359 -3.99 -9.16 31.08
C TYR A 359 -2.88 -8.23 31.58
N ASN A 360 -2.10 -8.64 32.58
CA ASN A 360 -0.93 -7.89 33.09
C ASN A 360 0.18 -7.83 32.03
N PHE A 361 0.42 -8.94 31.32
CA PHE A 361 1.36 -8.99 30.20
C PHE A 361 0.97 -8.01 29.10
N LEU A 362 -0.30 -8.03 28.67
CA LEU A 362 -0.81 -7.11 27.64
C LEU A 362 -0.78 -5.65 28.08
N GLU A 363 -0.97 -5.37 29.37
CA GLU A 363 -0.84 -4.02 29.93
C GLU A 363 0.57 -3.51 29.75
N THR A 364 1.54 -4.30 30.18
CA THR A 364 2.96 -4.00 30.07
C THR A 364 3.40 -3.86 28.61
N LEU A 365 2.92 -4.74 27.73
CA LEU A 365 3.22 -4.71 26.30
C LEU A 365 2.71 -3.41 25.66
N PHE A 366 1.46 -3.04 25.91
CA PHE A 366 0.84 -1.87 25.29
C PHE A 366 1.34 -0.56 25.89
N ASP A 367 1.67 -0.52 27.19
CA ASP A 367 2.29 0.66 27.81
C ASP A 367 3.67 0.99 27.21
N ASP A 368 4.38 -0.02 26.70
CA ASP A 368 5.66 0.16 26.01
C ASP A 368 5.49 0.46 24.51
N LEU A 369 4.60 -0.27 23.82
CA LEU A 369 4.49 -0.23 22.36
C LEU A 369 3.63 0.93 21.85
N LEU A 370 2.45 1.16 22.41
CA LEU A 370 1.50 2.15 21.86
C LEU A 370 2.06 3.58 21.85
N PRO A 371 2.83 4.05 22.86
CA PRO A 371 3.47 5.36 22.82
C PRO A 371 4.51 5.50 21.69
N ARG A 372 5.08 4.40 21.20
CA ARG A 372 6.03 4.38 20.06
C ARG A 372 5.32 4.38 18.71
N VAL A 373 4.08 3.87 18.66
CA VAL A 373 3.24 3.83 17.45
C VAL A 373 2.46 5.13 17.25
N ALA A 374 1.88 5.68 18.32
CA ALA A 374 1.00 6.85 18.28
C ALA A 374 1.57 8.11 17.58
N PRO A 375 2.89 8.38 17.55
CA PRO A 375 3.43 9.49 16.77
C PRO A 375 3.34 9.32 15.25
N TYR A 376 3.27 8.07 14.75
CA TYR A 376 3.39 7.73 13.32
C TYR A 376 2.14 7.07 12.73
N SER A 377 1.23 6.62 13.58
CA SER A 377 -0.02 6.00 13.17
C SER A 377 -1.19 6.51 14.00
N SER A 378 -2.37 6.50 13.41
CA SER A 378 -3.67 6.64 14.04
C SER A 378 -4.39 5.30 14.17
N TYR A 379 -3.73 4.19 13.78
CA TYR A 379 -4.27 2.83 13.82
C TYR A 379 -3.38 1.88 14.60
N PHE A 380 -4.01 0.86 15.19
CA PHE A 380 -3.33 -0.31 15.71
C PHE A 380 -4.17 -1.54 15.42
N HIS A 381 -3.58 -2.54 14.77
CA HIS A 381 -4.28 -3.77 14.44
C HIS A 381 -4.09 -4.76 15.60
N THR A 382 -5.18 -5.24 16.18
CA THR A 382 -5.14 -6.22 17.27
C THR A 382 -5.34 -7.66 16.78
N GLY A 383 -5.41 -7.86 15.47
CA GLY A 383 -5.59 -9.15 14.82
C GLY A 383 -6.95 -9.77 15.11
N GLY A 384 -6.93 -11.02 15.55
CA GLY A 384 -8.11 -11.77 15.97
C GLY A 384 -8.64 -12.72 14.90
N ASP A 385 -7.80 -13.12 13.95
CA ASP A 385 -8.12 -14.16 12.98
C ASP A 385 -7.95 -15.56 13.59
N GLU A 386 -8.57 -16.54 12.93
CA GLU A 386 -8.34 -17.99 13.08
C GLU A 386 -8.24 -18.56 14.52
N VAL A 387 -8.84 -17.89 15.51
CA VAL A 387 -8.80 -18.35 16.90
C VAL A 387 -9.56 -19.68 17.05
N ASN A 388 -8.81 -20.77 17.16
CA ASN A 388 -9.39 -22.10 17.22
C ASN A 388 -9.94 -22.42 18.62
N LYS A 389 -11.26 -22.59 18.70
CA LYS A 389 -11.98 -22.86 19.96
C LYS A 389 -11.50 -24.12 20.69
N ASN A 390 -10.99 -25.13 19.97
CA ASN A 390 -10.50 -26.36 20.58
C ASN A 390 -9.26 -26.13 21.45
N ALA A 391 -8.46 -25.10 21.18
CA ALA A 391 -7.29 -24.77 21.98
C ALA A 391 -7.66 -24.48 23.44
N TYR A 392 -8.86 -23.94 23.69
CA TYR A 392 -9.34 -23.62 25.03
C TYR A 392 -9.84 -24.82 25.85
N ASN A 393 -9.92 -26.02 25.25
CA ASN A 393 -10.00 -27.25 26.04
C ASN A 393 -8.70 -27.52 26.82
N LEU A 394 -7.57 -26.94 26.37
CA LEU A 394 -6.26 -27.05 26.99
C LEU A 394 -5.83 -25.77 27.73
N ASP A 395 -6.71 -24.76 27.77
CA ASP A 395 -6.57 -23.60 28.64
C ASP A 395 -7.10 -23.96 30.03
N ASP A 396 -6.21 -24.09 31.01
CA ASP A 396 -6.54 -24.45 32.39
C ASP A 396 -7.43 -23.42 33.10
N THR A 397 -7.55 -22.20 32.56
CA THR A 397 -8.43 -21.14 33.08
C THR A 397 -9.84 -21.18 32.50
N VAL A 398 -10.07 -22.01 31.47
CA VAL A 398 -11.34 -22.10 30.73
C VAL A 398 -11.87 -23.54 30.66
N ASN A 399 -11.05 -24.49 30.23
CA ASN A 399 -11.35 -25.92 30.05
C ASN A 399 -12.64 -26.19 29.24
N SER A 400 -12.87 -25.45 28.15
CA SER A 400 -14.07 -25.60 27.32
C SER A 400 -13.84 -25.03 25.91
N ASN A 401 -14.45 -25.66 24.90
CA ASN A 401 -14.59 -25.11 23.55
C ASN A 401 -16.02 -24.61 23.24
N ASP A 402 -16.91 -24.59 24.24
CA ASP A 402 -18.28 -24.11 24.07
C ASP A 402 -18.29 -22.59 23.84
N SER A 403 -18.93 -22.16 22.74
CA SER A 403 -19.04 -20.74 22.39
C SER A 403 -19.80 -19.93 23.45
N ALA A 404 -20.73 -20.53 24.20
CA ALA A 404 -21.43 -19.85 25.29
C ALA A 404 -20.50 -19.50 26.47
N VAL A 405 -19.39 -20.24 26.63
CA VAL A 405 -18.34 -19.97 27.63
C VAL A 405 -17.30 -19.02 27.07
N LEU A 406 -16.86 -19.25 25.83
CA LEU A 406 -15.74 -18.52 25.23
C LEU A 406 -16.11 -17.11 24.78
N GLN A 407 -17.31 -16.90 24.23
CA GLN A 407 -17.67 -15.60 23.65
C GLN A 407 -17.62 -14.45 24.67
N PRO A 408 -18.14 -14.58 25.90
CA PRO A 408 -18.01 -13.51 26.90
C PRO A 408 -16.55 -13.23 27.31
N LEU A 409 -15.69 -14.25 27.29
CA LEU A 409 -14.26 -14.10 27.58
C LEU A 409 -13.54 -13.39 26.44
N MET A 410 -13.86 -13.74 25.19
CA MET A 410 -13.35 -13.05 24.00
C MET A 410 -13.79 -11.59 23.98
N GLN A 411 -15.07 -11.29 24.27
CA GLN A 411 -15.58 -9.93 24.40
C GLN A 411 -14.76 -9.13 25.43
N LYS A 412 -14.55 -9.70 26.61
CA LYS A 412 -13.75 -9.06 27.67
C LYS A 412 -12.29 -8.82 27.24
N PHE A 413 -11.69 -9.78 26.54
CA PHE A 413 -10.34 -9.67 26.01
C PHE A 413 -10.21 -8.50 25.01
N VAL A 414 -11.11 -8.45 24.02
CA VAL A 414 -11.16 -7.39 23.00
C VAL A 414 -11.43 -6.03 23.64
N ASP A 415 -12.44 -5.93 24.51
CA ASP A 415 -12.80 -4.67 25.19
C ASP A 415 -11.61 -4.11 25.97
N ARG A 416 -10.92 -4.95 26.74
CA ARG A 416 -9.74 -4.58 27.53
C ARG A 416 -8.64 -3.98 26.64
N ASN A 417 -8.34 -4.65 25.53
CA ASN A 417 -7.29 -4.21 24.61
C ASN A 417 -7.68 -2.92 23.89
N HIS A 418 -8.91 -2.83 23.40
CA HIS A 418 -9.41 -1.65 22.70
C HIS A 418 -9.53 -0.42 23.61
N VAL A 419 -9.77 -0.59 24.91
CA VAL A 419 -9.71 0.52 25.88
C VAL A 419 -8.31 1.15 25.92
N GLN A 420 -7.25 0.35 25.98
CA GLN A 420 -5.87 0.85 26.03
C GLN A 420 -5.43 1.44 24.68
N VAL A 421 -5.81 0.81 23.56
CA VAL A 421 -5.59 1.36 22.20
C VAL A 421 -6.23 2.74 22.05
N ARG A 422 -7.49 2.89 22.46
CA ARG A 422 -8.18 4.21 22.44
C ARG A 422 -7.54 5.22 23.39
N ALA A 423 -7.10 4.78 24.57
CA ALA A 423 -6.41 5.65 25.52
C ALA A 423 -5.09 6.22 24.96
N ALA A 424 -4.43 5.48 24.07
CA ALA A 424 -3.26 5.95 23.31
C ALA A 424 -3.62 6.86 22.12
N GLY A 425 -4.90 7.11 21.85
CA GLY A 425 -5.38 7.92 20.73
C GLY A 425 -5.37 7.19 19.39
N LEU A 426 -5.36 5.85 19.40
CA LEU A 426 -5.34 4.99 18.22
C LEU A 426 -6.73 4.39 17.96
N THR A 427 -7.03 4.13 16.70
CA THR A 427 -8.24 3.44 16.25
C THR A 427 -7.95 1.94 16.11
N PRO A 428 -8.71 1.06 16.78
CA PRO A 428 -8.51 -0.38 16.63
C PRO A 428 -8.91 -0.88 15.23
N VAL A 429 -8.13 -1.83 14.72
CA VAL A 429 -8.45 -2.62 13.54
C VAL A 429 -8.41 -4.11 13.93
N VAL A 430 -9.35 -4.90 13.40
CA VAL A 430 -9.45 -6.35 13.66
C VAL A 430 -9.73 -7.10 12.37
N TRP A 431 -9.37 -8.38 12.34
CA TRP A 431 -9.87 -9.31 11.34
C TRP A 431 -11.36 -9.61 11.55
N GLU A 432 -12.03 -10.04 10.48
CA GLU A 432 -13.49 -10.15 10.42
C GLU A 432 -14.11 -11.17 11.38
N GLU A 433 -13.35 -12.19 11.77
CA GLU A 433 -13.74 -13.26 12.67
C GLU A 433 -14.24 -12.70 14.01
N MET A 434 -13.63 -11.63 14.51
CA MET A 434 -14.07 -10.99 15.77
C MET A 434 -15.54 -10.55 15.69
N LEU A 435 -15.95 -9.94 14.57
CA LEU A 435 -17.32 -9.45 14.38
C LEU A 435 -18.30 -10.52 13.89
N LEU A 436 -17.84 -11.38 12.98
CA LEU A 436 -18.70 -12.30 12.22
C LEU A 436 -18.84 -13.67 12.89
N ASP A 437 -17.76 -14.23 13.42
CA ASP A 437 -17.71 -15.60 13.93
C ASP A 437 -17.77 -15.66 15.46
N TRP A 438 -17.00 -14.80 16.11
CA TRP A 438 -17.00 -14.62 17.55
C TRP A 438 -18.17 -13.78 18.03
N ASN A 439 -18.84 -13.05 17.13
CA ASN A 439 -19.97 -12.19 17.44
C ASN A 439 -19.65 -11.23 18.62
N VAL A 440 -18.43 -10.67 18.62
CA VAL A 440 -18.01 -9.63 19.55
C VAL A 440 -18.73 -8.34 19.16
N THR A 441 -19.26 -7.63 20.15
CA THR A 441 -19.77 -6.27 19.96
C THR A 441 -18.58 -5.33 19.92
N LEU A 442 -18.30 -4.79 18.73
CA LEU A 442 -17.21 -3.84 18.51
C LEU A 442 -17.72 -2.40 18.63
N GLY A 443 -16.85 -1.48 19.03
CA GLY A 443 -17.14 -0.05 18.98
C GLY A 443 -17.32 0.44 17.53
N SER A 444 -18.14 1.46 17.31
CA SER A 444 -18.37 2.01 15.96
C SER A 444 -17.14 2.64 15.31
N ASP A 445 -16.10 2.90 16.11
CA ASP A 445 -14.79 3.36 15.67
C ASP A 445 -13.93 2.24 15.06
N VAL A 446 -14.17 0.98 15.44
CA VAL A 446 -13.38 -0.17 15.03
C VAL A 446 -13.57 -0.44 13.54
N ILE A 447 -12.44 -0.55 12.82
CA ILE A 447 -12.40 -0.97 11.43
C ILE A 447 -12.26 -2.49 11.39
N VAL A 448 -13.00 -3.13 10.47
CA VAL A 448 -12.95 -4.59 10.30
C VAL A 448 -12.36 -4.90 8.93
N GLN A 449 -11.30 -5.71 8.93
CA GLN A 449 -10.59 -6.14 7.73
C GLN A 449 -11.08 -7.52 7.30
N SER A 450 -11.59 -7.60 6.06
CA SER A 450 -12.19 -8.79 5.49
C SER A 450 -11.25 -9.44 4.50
N TRP A 451 -11.09 -10.76 4.60
CA TRP A 451 -10.21 -11.53 3.73
C TRP A 451 -10.90 -12.74 3.11
N GLN A 452 -11.99 -13.26 3.67
CA GLN A 452 -12.60 -14.51 3.19
C GLN A 452 -13.46 -14.33 1.94
N SER A 453 -14.33 -13.31 1.89
CA SER A 453 -15.34 -13.18 0.83
C SER A 453 -15.98 -11.80 0.71
N ASP A 454 -16.64 -11.56 -0.42
CA ASP A 454 -17.42 -10.32 -0.67
C ASP A 454 -18.68 -10.27 0.22
N GLU A 455 -19.25 -11.44 0.54
CA GLU A 455 -20.37 -11.57 1.47
C GLU A 455 -20.00 -11.13 2.89
N ALA A 456 -18.75 -11.37 3.30
CA ALA A 456 -18.27 -10.94 4.59
C ALA A 456 -18.14 -9.41 4.66
N VAL A 457 -17.62 -8.77 3.60
CA VAL A 457 -17.64 -7.30 3.45
C VAL A 457 -19.06 -6.76 3.57
N ALA A 458 -20.03 -7.33 2.83
CA ALA A 458 -21.43 -6.93 2.91
C ALA A 458 -22.02 -7.07 4.32
N SER A 459 -21.62 -8.12 5.05
CA SER A 459 -22.06 -8.38 6.42
C SER A 459 -21.48 -7.37 7.43
N ILE A 460 -20.21 -7.00 7.27
CA ILE A 460 -19.54 -5.99 8.10
C ILE A 460 -20.25 -4.63 7.97
N VAL A 461 -20.47 -4.17 6.73
CA VAL A 461 -21.10 -2.85 6.50
C VAL A 461 -22.59 -2.85 6.87
N ALA A 462 -23.28 -4.00 6.76
CA ALA A 462 -24.65 -4.17 7.25
C ALA A 462 -24.75 -4.02 8.77
N LYS A 463 -23.72 -4.46 9.51
CA LYS A 463 -23.57 -4.23 10.95
C LYS A 463 -23.12 -2.80 11.30
N GLY A 464 -22.85 -1.95 10.31
CA GLY A 464 -22.55 -0.53 10.48
C GLY A 464 -21.06 -0.20 10.71
N HIS A 465 -20.17 -1.17 10.52
CA HIS A 465 -18.73 -0.97 10.66
C HIS A 465 -18.09 -0.54 9.33
N LYS A 466 -16.97 0.20 9.44
CA LYS A 466 -16.10 0.46 8.30
C LYS A 466 -15.37 -0.84 7.93
N ALA A 467 -15.31 -1.14 6.64
CA ALA A 467 -14.70 -2.34 6.10
C ALA A 467 -13.45 -2.02 5.29
N LEU A 468 -12.42 -2.84 5.45
CA LEU A 468 -11.30 -2.98 4.51
C LEU A 468 -11.48 -4.28 3.74
N VAL A 469 -11.36 -4.23 2.40
CA VAL A 469 -11.47 -5.42 1.57
C VAL A 469 -10.10 -6.03 1.28
N GLY A 470 -10.05 -7.36 1.22
CA GLY A 470 -8.82 -8.12 0.99
C GLY A 470 -9.08 -9.57 0.55
N ASN A 471 -10.21 -9.83 -0.13
CA ASN A 471 -10.66 -11.17 -0.51
C ASN A 471 -9.52 -12.04 -1.07
N TYR A 472 -9.22 -13.17 -0.41
CA TYR A 472 -8.06 -14.01 -0.69
C TYR A 472 -8.10 -14.61 -2.08
N ASN A 473 -9.28 -14.79 -2.68
CA ASN A 473 -9.41 -15.29 -4.06
C ASN A 473 -8.84 -14.30 -5.10
N TYR A 474 -8.50 -13.08 -4.68
CA TYR A 474 -7.93 -12.04 -5.54
C TYR A 474 -6.65 -11.45 -4.96
N TRP A 475 -6.64 -11.00 -3.71
CA TRP A 475 -5.63 -10.08 -3.17
C TRP A 475 -4.66 -10.71 -2.15
N TYR A 476 -4.65 -12.04 -2.02
CA TYR A 476 -3.55 -12.74 -1.38
C TYR A 476 -2.41 -12.97 -2.38
N LEU A 477 -1.24 -12.45 -2.06
CA LEU A 477 -0.08 -12.44 -2.96
C LEU A 477 0.76 -13.72 -2.82
N ASP A 478 0.69 -14.42 -1.70
CA ASP A 478 1.40 -15.66 -1.36
C ASP A 478 0.91 -16.90 -2.11
N CYS A 479 -0.37 -16.93 -2.50
CA CYS A 479 -1.04 -18.11 -3.06
C CYS A 479 -0.40 -18.68 -4.33
N GLY A 480 -0.60 -19.99 -4.52
CA GLY A 480 -0.23 -20.74 -5.72
C GLY A 480 1.24 -21.13 -5.82
N LYS A 481 1.97 -21.16 -4.69
CA LYS A 481 3.34 -21.68 -4.59
C LYS A 481 3.37 -23.16 -4.25
N GLY A 482 2.24 -23.70 -3.80
CA GLY A 482 2.10 -25.06 -3.33
C GLY A 482 2.35 -25.17 -1.82
N GLN A 483 2.06 -26.35 -1.28
CA GLN A 483 2.17 -26.64 0.14
C GLN A 483 3.61 -26.54 0.63
N TRP A 484 3.80 -25.86 1.76
CA TRP A 484 5.07 -25.77 2.48
C TRP A 484 5.23 -26.82 3.57
N LEU A 485 4.12 -27.45 3.98
CA LEU A 485 4.12 -28.58 4.90
C LEU A 485 4.71 -29.83 4.24
N ASN A 486 5.41 -30.63 5.03
CA ASN A 486 5.85 -31.96 4.61
C ASN A 486 4.73 -32.98 4.85
N PHE A 487 4.55 -33.89 3.89
CA PHE A 487 3.51 -34.91 3.95
C PHE A 487 4.10 -36.26 4.34
N ASP A 488 3.51 -36.90 5.34
CA ASP A 488 3.80 -38.31 5.63
C ASP A 488 3.46 -39.16 4.37
N PRO A 489 4.25 -40.20 4.04
CA PRO A 489 3.98 -41.05 2.89
C PRO A 489 2.56 -41.64 2.84
N SER A 490 1.89 -41.82 3.99
CA SER A 490 0.51 -42.32 4.08
C SER A 490 -0.55 -41.33 3.59
N VAL A 491 -0.28 -40.02 3.62
CA VAL A 491 -1.24 -38.96 3.23
C VAL A 491 -0.83 -38.19 1.97
N SER A 492 0.46 -38.27 1.60
CA SER A 492 1.06 -37.55 0.47
C SER A 492 0.31 -37.75 -0.85
N ALA A 493 -0.12 -38.98 -1.16
CA ALA A 493 -0.83 -39.26 -2.41
C ALA A 493 -2.18 -38.51 -2.52
N GLY A 494 -2.86 -38.29 -1.39
CA GLY A 494 -4.12 -37.53 -1.35
C GLY A 494 -3.92 -36.02 -1.47
N SER A 495 -2.68 -35.55 -1.30
CA SER A 495 -2.35 -34.11 -1.35
C SER A 495 -1.83 -33.67 -2.71
N TRP A 496 -1.57 -34.56 -3.66
CA TRP A 496 -1.15 -34.21 -5.04
C TRP A 496 -2.20 -33.34 -5.74
N PRO A 497 -1.83 -32.23 -6.42
CA PRO A 497 -0.49 -31.79 -6.80
C PRO A 497 0.22 -30.86 -5.80
N TYR A 498 -0.15 -30.94 -4.52
CA TYR A 498 0.37 -30.15 -3.41
C TYR A 498 0.04 -28.66 -3.54
N ASN A 499 -1.19 -28.33 -3.91
CA ASN A 499 -1.67 -26.95 -3.93
C ASN A 499 -1.82 -26.41 -2.51
N ASP A 500 -1.39 -25.16 -2.27
CA ASP A 500 -1.75 -24.42 -1.06
C ASP A 500 -3.26 -24.12 -1.00
N TYR A 501 -3.73 -23.66 0.17
CA TYR A 501 -5.16 -23.52 0.46
C TYR A 501 -5.87 -22.48 -0.42
N CYS A 502 -5.14 -21.47 -0.89
CA CYS A 502 -5.66 -20.37 -1.69
C CYS A 502 -5.20 -20.40 -3.16
N ALA A 503 -4.66 -21.53 -3.62
CA ALA A 503 -4.29 -21.73 -5.01
C ALA A 503 -5.49 -21.50 -5.96
N PRO A 504 -5.26 -21.00 -7.19
CA PRO A 504 -3.98 -20.90 -7.90
C PRO A 504 -3.21 -19.60 -7.63
N PHE A 505 -2.06 -19.44 -8.28
CA PHE A 505 -1.31 -18.18 -8.24
C PHE A 505 -2.14 -17.02 -8.82
N HIS A 506 -2.35 -15.99 -8.00
CA HIS A 506 -3.09 -14.80 -8.41
C HIS A 506 -2.22 -13.91 -9.28
N ASN A 507 -2.36 -14.02 -10.61
CA ASN A 507 -1.68 -13.15 -11.55
C ASN A 507 -2.30 -11.73 -11.56
N TRP A 508 -1.57 -10.75 -12.12
CA TRP A 508 -2.01 -9.35 -12.09
C TRP A 508 -3.39 -9.10 -12.74
N ARG A 509 -3.80 -9.91 -13.73
CA ARG A 509 -5.11 -9.75 -14.40
C ARG A 509 -6.26 -10.13 -13.50
N LEU A 510 -6.08 -11.19 -12.70
CA LEU A 510 -7.05 -11.60 -11.68
C LEU A 510 -7.16 -10.52 -10.60
N ILE A 511 -6.02 -10.09 -10.06
CA ILE A 511 -5.93 -9.00 -9.08
C ILE A 511 -6.62 -7.73 -9.59
N TYR A 512 -6.33 -7.33 -10.83
CA TYR A 512 -6.88 -6.12 -11.46
C TYR A 512 -8.38 -6.22 -11.78
N SER A 513 -8.95 -7.42 -11.78
CA SER A 513 -10.37 -7.65 -12.09
C SER A 513 -11.30 -7.54 -10.87
N TYR A 514 -10.74 -7.49 -9.67
CA TYR A 514 -11.49 -7.44 -8.43
C TYR A 514 -12.18 -6.09 -8.25
N ASP A 515 -13.42 -6.13 -7.80
CA ASP A 515 -14.26 -4.96 -7.52
C ASP A 515 -14.49 -4.84 -6.01
N PRO A 516 -13.86 -3.88 -5.32
CA PRO A 516 -14.03 -3.67 -3.88
C PRO A 516 -15.47 -3.42 -3.41
N TYR A 517 -16.39 -3.10 -4.32
CA TYR A 517 -17.81 -2.89 -4.01
C TYR A 517 -18.70 -4.09 -4.35
N ALA A 518 -18.14 -5.22 -4.78
CA ALA A 518 -18.90 -6.42 -5.09
C ALA A 518 -19.76 -6.85 -3.89
N GLY A 519 -21.04 -7.11 -4.12
CA GLY A 519 -22.00 -7.52 -3.08
C GLY A 519 -22.44 -6.43 -2.10
N VAL A 520 -21.81 -5.25 -2.09
CA VAL A 520 -22.11 -4.17 -1.15
C VAL A 520 -23.32 -3.35 -1.60
N PRO A 521 -24.36 -3.17 -0.75
CA PRO A 521 -25.50 -2.30 -1.06
C PRO A 521 -25.07 -0.85 -1.31
N GLU A 522 -25.74 -0.17 -2.24
CA GLU A 522 -25.38 1.20 -2.66
C GLU A 522 -25.33 2.18 -1.47
N ASP A 523 -26.32 2.11 -0.58
CA ASP A 523 -26.41 2.95 0.62
C ASP A 523 -25.35 2.64 1.69
N LYS A 524 -24.54 1.58 1.50
CA LYS A 524 -23.49 1.13 2.41
C LYS A 524 -22.08 1.23 1.84
N LYS A 525 -21.92 1.56 0.55
CA LYS A 525 -20.59 1.68 -0.08
C LYS A 525 -19.65 2.65 0.64
N HIS A 526 -20.18 3.71 1.24
CA HIS A 526 -19.40 4.69 2.01
C HIS A 526 -18.70 4.09 3.25
N LEU A 527 -19.11 2.90 3.73
CA LEU A 527 -18.44 2.18 4.80
C LEU A 527 -17.26 1.34 4.31
N VAL A 528 -17.14 1.06 3.01
CA VAL A 528 -15.94 0.45 2.42
C VAL A 528 -14.92 1.56 2.19
N ILE A 529 -14.01 1.73 3.14
CA ILE A 529 -13.04 2.84 3.12
C ILE A 529 -11.83 2.57 2.22
N GLY A 530 -11.67 1.32 1.77
CA GLY A 530 -10.59 0.87 0.92
C GLY A 530 -10.25 -0.60 1.13
N GLY A 531 -8.98 -0.94 1.00
CA GLY A 531 -8.56 -2.33 1.15
C GLY A 531 -7.05 -2.51 1.15
N GLU A 532 -6.65 -3.77 1.34
CA GLU A 532 -5.26 -4.18 1.36
C GLU A 532 -5.05 -5.47 0.58
N ALA A 533 -3.88 -5.63 -0.01
CA ALA A 533 -3.40 -6.93 -0.45
C ALA A 533 -2.47 -7.53 0.61
N HIS A 534 -2.50 -8.85 0.73
CA HIS A 534 -1.86 -9.57 1.84
C HIS A 534 -0.67 -10.35 1.33
N MET A 535 0.47 -10.21 1.99
CA MET A 535 1.69 -10.93 1.68
C MET A 535 2.16 -11.71 2.90
N TRP A 536 1.57 -12.89 3.10
CA TRP A 536 1.97 -13.86 4.12
C TRP A 536 3.31 -14.51 3.78
N ALA A 537 4.10 -14.85 4.81
CA ALA A 537 5.52 -15.13 4.64
C ALA A 537 5.97 -16.54 4.99
N GLU A 538 5.10 -17.56 4.97
CA GLU A 538 5.45 -18.97 5.19
C GLU A 538 6.49 -19.47 4.19
N GLN A 539 6.43 -18.97 2.95
CA GLN A 539 7.39 -19.27 1.89
C GLN A 539 8.07 -18.02 1.30
N THR A 540 7.86 -16.85 1.88
CA THR A 540 8.33 -15.56 1.33
C THR A 540 9.41 -14.99 2.24
N ASP A 541 10.52 -14.55 1.66
CA ASP A 541 11.67 -14.02 2.37
C ASP A 541 12.30 -12.88 1.54
N PRO A 542 13.39 -12.24 1.99
CA PRO A 542 14.05 -11.18 1.23
C PRO A 542 14.45 -11.56 -0.21
N VAL A 543 14.65 -12.85 -0.51
CA VAL A 543 15.07 -13.31 -1.84
C VAL A 543 13.93 -13.21 -2.85
N ASN A 544 12.69 -13.41 -2.42
CA ASN A 544 11.55 -13.48 -3.33
C ASN A 544 10.46 -12.43 -3.12
N VAL A 545 10.49 -11.63 -2.04
CA VAL A 545 9.41 -10.67 -1.74
C VAL A 545 9.11 -9.70 -2.87
N ASP A 546 10.13 -9.14 -3.52
CA ASP A 546 9.92 -8.15 -4.58
C ASP A 546 9.13 -8.72 -5.76
N ARG A 547 9.41 -9.97 -6.16
CA ARG A 547 8.71 -10.64 -7.27
C ARG A 547 7.31 -11.12 -6.87
N MET A 548 7.14 -11.47 -5.60
CA MET A 548 5.83 -11.85 -5.07
C MET A 548 4.92 -10.62 -5.01
N VAL A 549 5.40 -9.50 -4.49
CA VAL A 549 4.56 -8.30 -4.34
C VAL A 549 4.41 -7.56 -5.67
N TRP A 550 5.49 -7.35 -6.42
CA TRP A 550 5.49 -6.43 -7.56
C TRP A 550 5.63 -7.14 -8.91
N PRO A 551 4.87 -6.75 -9.95
CA PRO A 551 3.98 -5.58 -10.03
C PRO A 551 2.50 -5.90 -9.70
N ARG A 552 2.23 -7.01 -9.00
CA ARG A 552 0.86 -7.39 -8.63
C ARG A 552 0.21 -6.40 -7.67
N GLY A 553 0.94 -5.91 -6.66
CA GLY A 553 0.52 -4.83 -5.78
C GLY A 553 0.24 -3.51 -6.52
N SER A 554 0.91 -3.26 -7.66
CA SER A 554 0.59 -2.09 -8.49
C SER A 554 -0.82 -2.16 -9.06
N ALA A 555 -1.32 -3.35 -9.42
CA ALA A 555 -2.69 -3.55 -9.89
C ALA A 555 -3.72 -3.22 -8.80
N VAL A 556 -3.46 -3.63 -7.56
CA VAL A 556 -4.26 -3.26 -6.37
C VAL A 556 -4.28 -1.75 -6.20
N ALA A 557 -3.09 -1.11 -6.27
CA ALA A 557 -2.95 0.33 -6.12
C ALA A 557 -3.83 1.12 -7.10
N GLU A 558 -3.92 0.69 -8.37
CA GLU A 558 -4.75 1.37 -9.35
C GLU A 558 -6.25 1.10 -9.18
N ILE A 559 -6.66 -0.08 -8.70
CA ILE A 559 -8.06 -0.30 -8.31
C ILE A 559 -8.45 0.64 -7.18
N LEU A 560 -7.59 0.76 -6.17
CA LEU A 560 -7.87 1.58 -5.00
C LEU A 560 -7.70 3.09 -5.29
N TRP A 561 -6.94 3.46 -6.30
CA TRP A 561 -6.78 4.85 -6.72
C TRP A 561 -7.90 5.32 -7.66
N SER A 562 -8.22 4.59 -8.73
CA SER A 562 -9.15 5.06 -9.77
C SER A 562 -10.31 4.10 -10.07
N GLY A 563 -10.61 3.19 -9.14
CA GLY A 563 -11.78 2.30 -9.18
C GLY A 563 -11.63 1.11 -10.12
N ALA A 564 -12.40 0.04 -9.91
CA ALA A 564 -12.32 -1.17 -10.73
C ALA A 564 -13.09 -1.10 -12.06
N LYS A 565 -13.96 -0.09 -12.22
CA LYS A 565 -14.91 0.04 -13.34
C LYS A 565 -14.58 1.19 -14.29
N ASP A 566 -14.96 1.05 -15.55
CA ASP A 566 -14.99 2.15 -16.52
C ASP A 566 -16.25 3.02 -16.37
N GLU A 567 -16.34 4.09 -17.17
CA GLU A 567 -17.48 5.01 -17.19
C GLU A 567 -18.83 4.33 -17.54
N GLN A 568 -18.79 3.13 -18.13
CA GLN A 568 -19.98 2.33 -18.46
C GLN A 568 -20.27 1.27 -17.39
N GLY A 569 -19.55 1.27 -16.27
CA GLY A 569 -19.73 0.33 -15.17
C GLY A 569 -19.16 -1.07 -15.42
N ARG A 570 -18.36 -1.27 -16.47
CA ARG A 570 -17.73 -2.56 -16.81
C ARG A 570 -16.36 -2.66 -16.15
N ASN A 571 -15.86 -3.88 -15.94
CA ASN A 571 -14.48 -4.06 -15.50
C ASN A 571 -13.51 -3.39 -16.48
N ARG A 572 -12.53 -2.66 -15.93
CA ARG A 572 -11.55 -1.94 -16.75
C ARG A 572 -10.79 -2.89 -17.69
N SER A 573 -10.51 -2.38 -18.87
CA SER A 573 -9.81 -3.09 -19.92
C SER A 573 -8.38 -3.44 -19.50
N GLN A 574 -8.06 -4.73 -19.51
CA GLN A 574 -6.68 -5.21 -19.34
C GLN A 574 -5.80 -4.86 -20.55
N ILE A 575 -6.41 -4.61 -21.73
CA ILE A 575 -5.70 -4.17 -22.94
C ILE A 575 -5.15 -2.75 -22.72
N ASP A 576 -5.90 -1.89 -22.03
CA ASP A 576 -5.49 -0.51 -21.74
C ASP A 576 -4.55 -0.41 -20.53
N ALA A 577 -4.69 -1.34 -19.58
CA ALA A 577 -3.84 -1.38 -18.38
C ALA A 577 -2.46 -2.00 -18.64
N ALA A 578 -2.35 -3.03 -19.49
CA ALA A 578 -1.10 -3.78 -19.66
C ALA A 578 0.10 -2.94 -20.13
N PRO A 579 -0.03 -1.99 -21.09
CA PRO A 579 1.08 -1.11 -21.48
C PRO A 579 1.57 -0.23 -20.31
N ARG A 580 0.64 0.37 -19.56
CA ARG A 580 0.95 1.25 -18.42
C ARG A 580 1.59 0.48 -17.27
N LEU A 581 1.07 -0.70 -16.95
CA LEU A 581 1.64 -1.57 -15.93
C LEU A 581 3.03 -2.10 -16.34
N SER A 582 3.24 -2.39 -17.63
CA SER A 582 4.56 -2.80 -18.15
C SER A 582 5.58 -1.68 -18.00
N GLU A 583 5.21 -0.42 -18.25
CA GLU A 583 6.08 0.73 -18.01
C GLU A 583 6.35 0.92 -16.52
N MET A 584 5.30 0.89 -15.68
CA MET A 584 5.43 1.00 -14.23
C MET A 584 6.36 -0.08 -13.66
N ARG A 585 6.27 -1.31 -14.16
CA ARG A 585 7.18 -2.40 -13.80
C ARG A 585 8.63 -2.05 -14.07
N GLU A 586 8.95 -1.51 -15.25
CA GLU A 586 10.33 -1.10 -15.58
C GLU A 586 10.81 0.05 -14.69
N ARG A 587 9.91 0.99 -14.35
CA ARG A 587 10.21 2.07 -13.40
C ARG A 587 10.52 1.53 -12.00
N LEU A 588 9.76 0.54 -11.51
CA LEU A 588 10.04 -0.15 -10.24
C LEU A 588 11.42 -0.85 -10.26
N VAL A 589 11.76 -1.54 -11.35
CA VAL A 589 13.08 -2.16 -11.52
C VAL A 589 14.22 -1.15 -11.43
N LEU A 590 14.07 0.02 -12.03
CA LEU A 590 15.08 1.10 -11.96
C LEU A 590 15.22 1.71 -10.56
N LYS A 591 14.21 1.54 -9.71
CA LYS A 591 14.23 1.93 -8.29
C LYS A 591 14.73 0.81 -7.38
N GLY A 592 15.23 -0.30 -7.95
CA GLY A 592 15.82 -1.41 -7.20
C GLY A 592 14.82 -2.47 -6.76
N ILE A 593 13.58 -2.44 -7.24
CA ILE A 593 12.56 -3.45 -6.95
C ILE A 593 12.66 -4.59 -7.97
N GLY A 594 12.82 -5.83 -7.50
CA GLY A 594 12.81 -7.04 -8.32
C GLY A 594 11.45 -7.43 -8.92
N ALA A 595 10.71 -6.49 -9.53
CA ALA A 595 9.36 -6.71 -10.05
C ALA A 595 9.33 -7.65 -11.28
N GLU A 596 8.40 -8.63 -11.31
CA GLU A 596 8.29 -9.58 -12.42
C GLU A 596 7.76 -8.94 -13.72
N PRO A 597 8.24 -9.38 -14.90
CA PRO A 597 7.66 -8.94 -16.16
C PRO A 597 6.24 -9.51 -16.33
N ILE A 598 5.30 -8.68 -16.81
CA ILE A 598 3.91 -9.13 -17.06
C ILE A 598 3.64 -9.56 -18.51
N GLN A 599 4.50 -9.14 -19.44
CA GLN A 599 4.47 -9.44 -20.87
C GLN A 599 5.90 -9.39 -21.46
N MET A 600 6.09 -10.01 -22.62
CA MET A 600 7.36 -9.97 -23.34
C MET A 600 7.57 -8.65 -24.08
N PRO A 601 8.81 -8.20 -24.33
CA PRO A 601 9.09 -6.93 -25.03
C PRO A 601 8.41 -6.80 -26.40
N TYR A 602 8.20 -7.91 -27.12
CA TYR A 602 7.44 -7.88 -28.37
C TYR A 602 6.04 -7.27 -28.18
N CYS A 603 5.35 -7.60 -27.09
CA CYS A 603 4.03 -7.07 -26.81
C CYS A 603 4.05 -5.58 -26.46
N THR A 604 5.05 -5.13 -25.73
CA THR A 604 5.16 -3.72 -25.34
C THR A 604 5.59 -2.83 -26.51
N MET A 605 6.34 -3.37 -27.49
CA MET A 605 6.77 -2.64 -28.69
C MET A 605 5.69 -2.55 -29.77
N GLU A 606 4.80 -3.55 -29.86
CA GLU A 606 3.80 -3.66 -30.93
C GLU A 606 2.38 -3.30 -30.45
N GLY A 607 2.26 -2.57 -29.34
CA GLY A 607 0.98 -2.08 -28.82
C GLY A 607 0.00 -3.18 -28.43
N THR A 608 -1.22 -3.15 -28.98
CA THR A 608 -2.30 -4.08 -28.62
C THR A 608 -2.27 -5.41 -29.37
N VAL A 609 -1.22 -5.68 -30.18
CA VAL A 609 -1.13 -6.91 -30.99
C VAL A 609 -1.16 -8.19 -30.15
N CYS A 610 -0.72 -8.15 -28.89
CA CYS A 610 -0.76 -9.29 -27.98
C CYS A 610 -2.12 -9.50 -27.26
N GLN A 611 -3.21 -8.94 -27.77
CA GLN A 611 -4.56 -9.21 -27.26
C GLN A 611 -5.10 -10.55 -27.78
N LEU A 612 -5.83 -11.28 -26.94
CA LEU A 612 -6.56 -12.50 -27.32
C LEU A 612 -8.04 -12.16 -27.53
N GLY A 613 -8.68 -12.74 -28.55
CA GLY A 613 -10.14 -12.62 -28.76
C GLY A 613 -10.60 -11.39 -29.56
N PHE A 614 -9.70 -10.68 -30.26
CA PHE A 614 -10.10 -9.61 -31.17
C PHE A 614 -10.80 -10.19 -32.40
N THR A 615 -12.14 -10.26 -32.37
CA THR A 615 -12.93 -10.40 -33.59
C THR A 615 -12.95 -9.03 -34.26
N GLY A 616 -12.13 -8.85 -35.29
CA GLY A 616 -12.06 -7.60 -36.05
C GLY A 616 -13.46 -7.15 -36.48
N GLY A 617 -14.01 -6.19 -35.74
CA GLY A 617 -15.21 -5.47 -36.12
C GLY A 617 -14.83 -4.48 -37.21
N THR A 618 -15.43 -4.67 -38.37
CA THR A 618 -15.37 -3.85 -39.59
C THR A 618 -15.56 -2.36 -39.36
#